data_AF-A0A6P1FEU7-F1
#
_entry.id   AF-A0A6P1FEU7-F1
#
_cell.length_a   1.000
_cell.length_b   1.000
_cell.length_c   1.000
_cell.angle_alpha   90.00
_cell.angle_beta   90.00
_cell.angle_gamma   90.00
#
_symmetry.space_group_name_H-M   'P 1'
#
loop_
_entity.id
_entity.type
_entity.pdbx_description
1 polymer ?
#
loop_
_entity_poly.entity_id
_entity_poly.type
_entity_poly.pdbx_seq_one_letter_code
_entity_poly.pdbx_strand_id
1 'polypeptide(L)'
;MRRLASALVIAALAALLAGCAPGPATRLPEGVSVSIRQNRDDYGPRRLEVLVENGTGAPLDVWEARFDSTAFTEAVVTEEPTTVRAGTTTAMRLLLASPDCSTESPESSVRLAYTQGAVSGTATLSPDDPFGSIDRIHDEDCLAERVAGIVAILPGEEVVVAQEDGRAVAHLALTLTPAGGPGTVSIGGVARTILLRPASGADSWPAGARLDAGSAPVVLDLAIVPSNCSTHTVSEDKRGTFLPVSVAIDGGASGVVPIGVSDAVRGALYDYIATDYCRW
;
A
#
# COMPACT_ATOMS: atom_id res chain seq x y z
N MET A 1 -64.86 21.38 33.71
CA MET A 1 -63.95 22.49 33.29
C MET A 1 -62.55 22.43 33.91
N ARG A 2 -62.35 22.00 35.17
CA ARG A 2 -61.00 21.89 35.80
C ARG A 2 -60.06 20.79 35.25
N ARG A 3 -60.58 19.74 34.59
CA ARG A 3 -59.75 18.61 34.08
C ARG A 3 -59.14 18.83 32.69
N LEU A 4 -59.62 19.82 31.93
CA LEU A 4 -59.09 20.15 30.59
C LEU A 4 -57.87 21.09 30.65
N ALA A 5 -57.76 21.91 31.70
CA ALA A 5 -56.62 22.81 31.88
C ALA A 5 -55.33 22.07 32.25
N SER A 6 -55.41 20.93 32.96
CA SER A 6 -54.23 20.16 33.38
C SER A 6 -53.58 19.35 32.23
N ALA A 7 -54.34 18.97 31.20
CA ALA A 7 -53.81 18.21 30.06
C ALA A 7 -52.99 19.09 29.10
N LEU A 8 -53.38 20.37 28.94
CA LEU A 8 -52.65 21.32 28.08
C LEU A 8 -51.30 21.75 28.65
N VAL A 9 -51.15 21.80 29.99
CA VAL A 9 -49.89 22.18 30.64
C VAL A 9 -48.83 21.07 30.52
N ILE A 10 -49.24 19.80 30.56
CA ILE A 10 -48.31 18.66 30.43
C ILE A 10 -47.82 18.50 28.98
N ALA A 11 -48.68 18.73 27.98
CA ALA A 11 -48.30 18.70 26.58
C ALA A 11 -47.35 19.85 26.19
N ALA A 12 -47.53 21.04 26.77
CA ALA A 12 -46.63 22.18 26.54
C ALA A 12 -45.25 22.00 27.21
N LEU A 13 -45.17 21.33 28.37
CA LEU A 13 -43.89 21.02 29.02
C LEU A 13 -43.07 19.96 28.25
N ALA A 14 -43.73 18.98 27.63
CA ALA A 14 -43.04 17.94 26.84
C ALA A 14 -42.43 18.50 25.54
N ALA A 15 -43.06 19.51 24.92
CA ALA A 15 -42.52 20.17 23.72
C ALA A 15 -41.33 21.09 24.01
N LEU A 16 -41.18 21.60 25.24
CA LEU A 16 -40.06 22.45 25.66
C LEU A 16 -38.79 21.66 26.06
N LEU A 17 -38.90 20.34 26.29
CA LEU A 17 -37.77 19.47 26.65
C LEU A 17 -37.10 18.79 25.43
N ALA A 18 -37.71 18.86 24.25
CA ALA A 18 -37.16 18.25 23.02
C ALA A 18 -36.15 19.16 22.28
N GLY A 19 -35.84 20.35 22.80
CA GLY A 19 -35.17 21.42 22.04
C GLY A 19 -33.64 21.56 22.19
N CYS A 20 -32.95 20.78 23.04
CA CYS A 20 -31.52 21.00 23.33
C CYS A 20 -30.68 19.71 23.35
N ALA A 21 -30.95 18.74 22.47
CA ALA A 21 -29.95 17.72 22.19
C ALA A 21 -28.90 18.33 21.23
N PRO A 22 -27.61 18.40 21.60
CA PRO A 22 -26.59 18.85 20.67
C PRO A 22 -26.57 17.93 19.44
N GLY A 23 -26.57 18.53 18.25
CA GLY A 23 -26.46 17.79 17.00
C GLY A 23 -25.11 17.04 16.90
N PRO A 24 -24.98 16.10 15.94
CA PRO A 24 -23.74 15.37 15.73
C PRO A 24 -22.56 16.32 15.54
N ALA A 25 -21.43 16.03 16.18
CA ALA A 25 -20.23 16.84 16.06
C ALA A 25 -19.66 16.75 14.63
N THR A 26 -19.15 17.88 14.13
CA THR A 26 -18.53 17.99 12.80
C THR A 26 -17.02 18.21 12.83
N ARG A 27 -16.44 18.29 14.04
CA ARG A 27 -15.02 18.51 14.28
C ARG A 27 -14.55 17.52 15.32
N LEU A 28 -13.34 16.99 15.15
CA LEU A 28 -12.72 16.09 16.12
C LEU A 28 -12.59 16.78 17.49
N PRO A 29 -12.59 16.01 18.60
CA PRO A 29 -12.25 16.53 19.91
C PRO A 29 -10.89 17.22 19.88
N GLU A 30 -10.75 18.31 20.64
CA GLU A 30 -9.45 18.99 20.79
C GLU A 30 -8.40 18.01 21.33
N GLY A 31 -7.22 17.97 20.69
CA GLY A 31 -6.16 17.00 21.01
C GLY A 31 -6.23 15.69 20.22
N VAL A 32 -7.20 15.51 19.32
CA VAL A 32 -7.20 14.42 18.34
C VAL A 32 -6.71 14.94 16.99
N SER A 33 -5.76 14.23 16.37
CA SER A 33 -5.22 14.56 15.04
C SER A 33 -5.20 13.33 14.12
N VAL A 34 -5.10 13.60 12.81
CA VAL A 34 -5.06 12.56 11.77
C VAL A 34 -3.91 12.85 10.82
N SER A 35 -3.08 11.84 10.58
CA SER A 35 -2.05 11.85 9.53
C SER A 35 -2.16 10.56 8.71
N ILE A 36 -1.47 10.54 7.57
CA ILE A 36 -1.34 9.37 6.73
C ILE A 36 0.12 9.03 6.50
N ARG A 37 0.39 7.74 6.33
CA ARG A 37 1.68 7.26 5.82
C ARG A 37 1.50 5.86 5.22
N GLN A 38 2.58 5.34 4.63
CA GLN A 38 2.68 3.92 4.32
C GLN A 38 3.89 3.32 5.03
N ASN A 39 3.66 2.35 5.91
CA ASN A 39 4.75 1.59 6.53
C ASN A 39 5.28 0.53 5.55
N ARG A 40 6.53 0.08 5.72
CA ARG A 40 7.19 -0.86 4.80
C ARG A 40 6.42 -2.17 4.59
N ASP A 41 5.68 -2.61 5.61
CA ASP A 41 4.90 -3.84 5.60
C ASP A 41 3.63 -3.71 4.73
N ASP A 42 3.26 -2.47 4.41
CA ASP A 42 2.05 -2.11 3.66
C ASP A 42 2.33 -1.85 2.16
N TYR A 43 3.59 -1.89 1.72
CA TYR A 43 3.97 -1.60 0.33
C TYR A 43 3.46 -2.72 -0.60
N GLY A 44 3.82 -3.97 -0.30
CA GLY A 44 3.43 -5.13 -1.12
C GLY A 44 1.91 -5.34 -1.17
N PRO A 45 1.21 -5.35 -0.02
CA PRO A 45 -0.25 -5.43 0.03
C PRO A 45 -0.98 -4.15 -0.42
N ARG A 46 -0.25 -3.09 -0.79
CA ARG A 46 -0.79 -1.80 -1.24
C ARG A 46 -1.79 -1.16 -0.28
N ARG A 47 -1.40 -1.08 0.99
CA ARG A 47 -2.21 -0.47 2.07
C ARG A 47 -1.70 0.92 2.45
N LEU A 48 -2.60 1.82 2.84
CA LEU A 48 -2.30 3.11 3.47
C LEU A 48 -2.63 3.01 4.97
N GLU A 49 -1.82 3.62 5.82
CA GLU A 49 -2.12 3.79 7.23
C GLU A 49 -2.74 5.18 7.46
N VAL A 50 -3.98 5.22 7.95
CA VAL A 50 -4.57 6.41 8.59
C VAL A 50 -4.23 6.35 10.07
N LEU A 51 -3.41 7.29 10.53
CA LEU A 51 -2.97 7.39 11.91
C LEU A 51 -3.86 8.36 12.65
N VAL A 52 -4.58 7.84 13.64
CA VAL A 52 -5.38 8.66 14.55
C VAL A 52 -4.62 8.74 15.86
N GLU A 53 -4.15 9.94 16.20
CA GLU A 53 -3.55 10.24 17.49
C GLU A 53 -4.62 10.80 18.42
N ASN A 54 -4.78 10.19 19.59
CA ASN A 54 -5.70 10.64 20.62
C ASN A 54 -4.92 11.19 21.82
N GLY A 55 -4.62 12.48 21.81
CA GLY A 55 -3.96 13.19 22.90
C GLY A 55 -4.88 13.53 24.08
N THR A 56 -6.13 13.08 24.07
CA THR A 56 -7.10 13.35 25.14
C THR A 56 -6.95 12.36 26.31
N GLY A 57 -7.69 12.62 27.39
CA GLY A 57 -7.78 11.72 28.55
C GLY A 57 -8.83 10.60 28.45
N ALA A 58 -9.54 10.47 27.32
CA ALA A 58 -10.62 9.50 27.14
C ALA A 58 -10.42 8.67 25.85
N PRO A 59 -10.86 7.40 25.80
CA PRO A 59 -10.82 6.63 24.57
C PRO A 59 -11.68 7.28 23.48
N LEU A 60 -11.25 7.12 22.23
CA LEU A 60 -11.96 7.54 21.03
C LEU A 60 -12.37 6.28 20.26
N ASP A 61 -13.66 5.99 20.20
CA ASP A 61 -14.18 4.90 19.39
C ASP A 61 -14.38 5.42 17.97
N VAL A 62 -13.59 4.90 17.02
CA VAL A 62 -13.71 5.22 15.60
C VAL A 62 -14.49 4.10 14.92
N TRP A 63 -15.68 4.42 14.47
CA TRP A 63 -16.58 3.47 13.81
C TRP A 63 -16.22 3.25 12.35
N GLU A 64 -15.70 4.30 11.71
CA GLU A 64 -15.25 4.27 10.32
C GLU A 64 -14.15 5.32 10.15
N ALA A 65 -13.05 4.94 9.53
CA ALA A 65 -12.18 5.87 8.82
C ALA A 65 -12.34 5.64 7.33
N ARG A 66 -12.73 6.70 6.61
CA ARG A 66 -12.82 6.72 5.16
C ARG A 66 -11.71 7.61 4.60
N PHE A 67 -10.90 7.07 3.72
CA PHE A 67 -9.93 7.83 2.94
C PHE A 67 -10.48 8.08 1.54
N ASP A 68 -10.48 9.33 1.12
CA ASP A 68 -10.97 9.80 -0.18
C ASP A 68 -9.87 10.62 -0.83
N SER A 69 -9.46 10.27 -2.04
CA SER A 69 -8.43 10.99 -2.77
C SER A 69 -8.62 10.89 -4.27
N THR A 70 -8.33 11.99 -4.97
CA THR A 70 -8.35 12.04 -6.44
C THR A 70 -7.22 11.23 -7.09
N ALA A 71 -6.23 10.76 -6.32
CA ALA A 71 -5.21 9.83 -6.81
C ALA A 71 -5.78 8.43 -7.12
N PHE A 72 -6.96 8.09 -6.62
CA PHE A 72 -7.52 6.74 -6.74
C PHE A 72 -8.95 6.77 -7.25
N THR A 73 -9.36 5.69 -7.92
CA THR A 73 -10.66 5.61 -8.59
C THR A 73 -11.86 5.59 -7.65
N GLU A 74 -11.64 5.24 -6.37
CA GLU A 74 -12.69 5.18 -5.36
C GLU A 74 -12.12 5.43 -3.95
N ALA A 75 -13.01 5.85 -3.05
CA ALA A 75 -12.70 5.98 -1.64
C ALA A 75 -12.66 4.61 -0.96
N VAL A 76 -11.85 4.50 0.09
CA VAL A 76 -11.64 3.26 0.83
C VAL A 76 -11.96 3.46 2.30
N VAL A 77 -12.48 2.42 2.96
CA VAL A 77 -12.93 2.48 4.36
C VAL A 77 -12.29 1.39 5.21
N THR A 78 -12.20 1.62 6.51
CA THR A 78 -11.84 0.58 7.48
C THR A 78 -12.90 -0.52 7.53
N GLU A 79 -12.47 -1.77 7.64
CA GLU A 79 -13.36 -2.93 7.71
C GLU A 79 -14.07 -3.05 9.06
N GLU A 80 -13.39 -2.67 10.16
CA GLU A 80 -13.89 -2.84 11.52
C GLU A 80 -13.72 -1.58 12.37
N PRO A 81 -14.66 -1.29 13.29
CA PRO A 81 -14.50 -0.25 14.30
C PRO A 81 -13.24 -0.46 15.14
N THR A 82 -12.61 0.63 15.53
CA THR A 82 -11.36 0.62 16.30
C THR A 82 -11.41 1.64 17.43
N THR A 83 -11.06 1.22 18.64
CA THR A 83 -10.86 2.13 19.78
C THR A 83 -9.42 2.64 19.81
N VAL A 84 -9.25 3.96 19.72
CA VAL A 84 -7.97 4.65 19.94
C VAL A 84 -7.88 5.03 21.41
N ARG A 85 -6.97 4.39 22.16
CA ARG A 85 -6.81 4.66 23.59
C ARG A 85 -6.31 6.08 23.83
N ALA A 86 -6.65 6.62 25.00
CA ALA A 86 -6.12 7.89 25.48
C ALA A 86 -4.58 7.89 25.48
N GLY A 87 -3.97 8.98 24.99
CA GLY A 87 -2.53 9.16 24.91
C GLY A 87 -1.82 8.24 23.91
N THR A 88 -2.52 7.67 22.93
CA THR A 88 -1.93 6.75 21.95
C THR A 88 -2.27 7.11 20.51
N THR A 89 -1.47 6.58 19.58
CA THR A 89 -1.73 6.60 18.14
C THR A 89 -2.08 5.20 17.67
N THR A 90 -3.15 5.07 16.91
CA THR A 90 -3.53 3.82 16.24
C THR A 90 -3.45 4.00 14.73
N ALA A 91 -2.78 3.07 14.05
CA ALA A 91 -2.76 2.99 12.60
C ALA A 91 -3.89 2.09 12.10
N MET A 92 -4.84 2.66 11.37
CA MET A 92 -5.89 1.95 10.66
C MET A 92 -5.42 1.71 9.23
N ARG A 93 -5.42 0.45 8.77
CA ARG A 93 -4.92 0.08 7.45
C ARG A 93 -6.06 -0.02 6.46
N LEU A 94 -5.93 0.66 5.32
CA LEU A 94 -6.89 0.66 4.23
C LEU A 94 -6.22 0.15 2.97
N LEU A 95 -6.82 -0.84 2.31
CA LEU A 95 -6.38 -1.27 0.98
C LEU A 95 -6.72 -0.17 -0.02
N LEU A 96 -5.74 0.35 -0.73
CA LEU A 96 -5.97 1.40 -1.72
C LEU A 96 -6.64 0.83 -2.96
N ALA A 97 -7.55 1.62 -3.54
CA ALA A 97 -8.14 1.34 -4.84
C ALA A 97 -7.18 1.61 -5.99
N SER A 98 -7.53 1.20 -7.20
CA SER A 98 -6.71 1.45 -8.41
C SER A 98 -6.37 2.94 -8.57
N PRO A 99 -5.18 3.27 -9.10
CA PRO A 99 -4.81 4.67 -9.31
C PRO A 99 -5.72 5.32 -10.37
N ASP A 100 -5.96 6.61 -10.25
CA ASP A 100 -6.48 7.44 -11.34
C ASP A 100 -5.32 8.22 -11.96
N CYS A 101 -4.76 7.68 -13.04
CA CYS A 101 -3.59 8.26 -13.71
C CYS A 101 -3.89 9.47 -14.59
N SER A 102 -5.15 9.95 -14.62
CA SER A 102 -5.50 11.23 -15.22
C SER A 102 -5.32 12.42 -14.26
N THR A 103 -5.18 12.15 -12.95
CA THR A 103 -4.94 13.16 -11.93
C THR A 103 -3.48 13.60 -11.92
N GLU A 104 -3.21 14.90 -12.09
CA GLU A 104 -1.84 15.46 -12.02
C GLU A 104 -1.47 15.99 -10.62
N SER A 105 -2.48 16.27 -9.79
CA SER A 105 -2.28 16.83 -8.44
C SER A 105 -3.29 16.20 -7.50
N PRO A 106 -2.91 15.11 -6.81
CA PRO A 106 -3.77 14.46 -5.85
C PRO A 106 -4.22 15.38 -4.72
N GLU A 107 -5.53 15.39 -4.45
CA GLU A 107 -6.10 15.92 -3.23
C GLU A 107 -6.55 14.76 -2.36
N SER A 108 -6.43 14.90 -1.04
CA SER A 108 -6.76 13.84 -0.09
C SER A 108 -7.56 14.38 1.08
N SER A 109 -8.52 13.58 1.53
CA SER A 109 -9.28 13.82 2.75
C SER A 109 -9.51 12.53 3.52
N VAL A 110 -9.57 12.64 4.83
CA VAL A 110 -10.02 11.58 5.73
C VAL A 110 -11.33 12.02 6.35
N ARG A 111 -12.32 11.11 6.38
CA ARG A 111 -13.53 11.25 7.16
C ARG A 111 -13.51 10.24 8.30
N LEU A 112 -13.64 10.70 9.53
CA LEU A 112 -13.76 9.86 10.71
C LEU A 112 -15.17 9.93 11.27
N ALA A 113 -15.85 8.79 11.42
CA ALA A 113 -17.04 8.64 12.24
C ALA A 113 -16.62 8.15 13.63
N TYR A 114 -16.98 8.86 14.69
CA TYR A 114 -16.44 8.60 16.02
C TYR A 114 -17.43 8.84 17.17
N THR A 115 -17.09 8.28 18.33
CA THR A 115 -17.68 8.58 19.63
C THR A 115 -16.56 8.77 20.67
N GLN A 116 -16.71 9.80 21.52
CA GLN A 116 -15.91 9.97 22.73
C GLN A 116 -16.83 10.43 23.87
N GLY A 117 -17.07 9.55 24.84
CA GLY A 117 -18.02 9.80 25.92
C GLY A 117 -19.43 10.03 25.38
N ALA A 118 -20.02 11.20 25.64
CA ALA A 118 -21.35 11.57 25.17
C ALA A 118 -21.35 12.27 23.79
N VAL A 119 -20.18 12.52 23.21
CA VAL A 119 -20.04 13.20 21.91
C VAL A 119 -19.87 12.17 20.81
N SER A 120 -20.77 12.19 19.84
CA SER A 120 -20.64 11.41 18.60
C SER A 120 -20.74 12.33 17.40
N GLY A 121 -20.06 11.98 16.32
CA GLY A 121 -20.01 12.83 15.14
C GLY A 121 -19.24 12.25 13.98
N THR A 122 -19.12 13.08 12.94
CA THR A 122 -18.31 12.81 11.77
C THR A 122 -17.50 14.04 11.43
N ALA A 123 -16.18 13.90 11.37
CA ALA A 123 -15.27 14.98 10.99
C ALA A 123 -14.60 14.64 9.65
N THR A 124 -14.46 15.63 8.78
CA THR A 124 -13.67 15.52 7.55
C THR A 124 -12.53 16.52 7.60
N LEU A 125 -11.34 16.05 7.29
CA LEU A 125 -10.11 16.83 7.37
C LEU A 125 -9.13 16.41 6.27
N SER A 126 -8.28 17.33 5.86
CA SER A 126 -7.09 17.01 5.08
C SER A 126 -6.05 16.41 6.04
N PRO A 127 -5.60 15.17 5.82
CA PRO A 127 -4.60 14.56 6.70
C PRO A 127 -3.22 15.16 6.44
N ASP A 128 -2.37 15.18 7.46
CA ASP A 128 -0.94 15.44 7.26
C ASP A 128 -0.30 14.25 6.54
N ASP A 129 0.48 14.50 5.47
CA ASP A 129 1.30 13.51 4.78
C ASP A 129 2.78 13.91 4.80
N PRO A 130 3.46 13.75 5.95
CA PRO A 130 4.82 14.24 6.13
C PRO A 130 5.86 13.52 5.24
N PHE A 131 5.49 12.41 4.62
CA PHE A 131 6.37 11.60 3.77
C PHE A 131 6.02 11.67 2.28
N GLY A 132 5.01 12.47 1.88
CA GLY A 132 4.53 12.51 0.49
C GLY A 132 4.11 11.13 -0.01
N SER A 133 3.47 10.36 0.86
CA SER A 133 3.07 8.98 0.61
C SER A 133 2.10 8.88 -0.56
N ILE A 134 1.13 9.80 -0.67
CA ILE A 134 0.11 9.75 -1.73
C ILE A 134 0.72 10.01 -3.09
N ASP A 135 1.47 11.10 -3.25
CA ASP A 135 2.12 11.42 -4.52
C ASP A 135 3.06 10.29 -4.95
N ARG A 136 3.87 9.78 -4.02
CA ARG A 136 4.78 8.67 -4.31
C ARG A 136 4.04 7.40 -4.74
N ILE A 137 2.99 7.00 -4.03
CA ILE A 137 2.21 5.79 -4.37
C ILE A 137 1.52 5.97 -5.73
N HIS A 138 0.92 7.13 -5.96
CA HIS A 138 0.25 7.46 -7.22
C HIS A 138 1.22 7.43 -8.41
N ASP A 139 2.38 8.05 -8.28
CA ASP A 139 3.42 8.05 -9.31
C ASP A 139 3.93 6.63 -9.61
N GLU A 140 4.20 5.83 -8.57
CA GLU A 140 4.65 4.45 -8.68
C GLU A 140 3.59 3.57 -9.38
N ASP A 141 2.34 3.66 -8.95
CA ASP A 141 1.22 2.89 -9.50
C ASP A 141 0.94 3.29 -10.96
N CYS A 142 0.95 4.58 -11.27
CA CYS A 142 0.74 5.05 -12.63
C CYS A 142 1.89 4.75 -13.58
N LEU A 143 3.13 4.71 -13.08
CA LEU A 143 4.24 4.17 -13.87
C LEU A 143 4.01 2.68 -14.16
N ALA A 144 3.62 1.89 -13.14
CA ALA A 144 3.37 0.47 -13.31
C ALA A 144 2.24 0.19 -14.31
N GLU A 145 1.13 0.92 -14.24
CA GLU A 145 0.00 0.79 -15.17
C GLU A 145 0.41 1.13 -16.61
N ARG A 146 1.12 2.24 -16.82
CA ARG A 146 1.61 2.62 -18.16
C ARG A 146 2.58 1.60 -18.74
N VAL A 147 3.47 1.06 -17.92
CA VAL A 147 4.40 0.00 -18.34
C VAL A 147 3.64 -1.27 -18.69
N ALA A 148 2.68 -1.69 -17.86
CA ALA A 148 1.87 -2.88 -18.10
C ALA A 148 1.05 -2.79 -19.40
N GLY A 149 0.65 -1.59 -19.81
CA GLY A 149 0.03 -1.36 -21.11
C GLY A 149 0.94 -1.63 -22.32
N ILE A 150 2.26 -1.54 -22.15
CA ILE A 150 3.26 -1.74 -23.21
C ILE A 150 3.88 -3.14 -23.13
N VAL A 151 4.25 -3.59 -21.92
CA VAL A 151 4.90 -4.87 -21.65
C VAL A 151 4.40 -5.48 -20.34
N ALA A 152 3.96 -6.73 -20.39
CA ALA A 152 3.74 -7.54 -19.20
C ALA A 152 5.08 -8.09 -18.69
N ILE A 153 5.36 -7.89 -17.41
CA ILE A 153 6.58 -8.35 -16.73
C ILE A 153 6.19 -9.39 -15.69
N LEU A 154 6.46 -10.66 -15.97
CA LEU A 154 5.97 -11.77 -15.16
C LEU A 154 7.11 -12.69 -14.73
N PRO A 155 7.30 -12.92 -13.42
CA PRO A 155 8.18 -13.97 -12.93
C PRO A 155 7.63 -15.34 -13.33
N GLY A 156 8.53 -16.30 -13.57
CA GLY A 156 8.19 -17.70 -13.75
C GLY A 156 7.59 -18.30 -12.48
N GLU A 157 6.89 -19.42 -12.62
CA GLU A 157 6.19 -20.08 -11.51
C GLU A 157 7.07 -21.05 -10.72
N GLU A 158 8.29 -21.30 -11.19
CA GLU A 158 9.22 -22.28 -10.63
C GLU A 158 10.61 -21.66 -10.39
N VAL A 159 11.26 -22.13 -9.32
CA VAL A 159 12.67 -21.84 -9.03
C VAL A 159 13.46 -23.11 -9.28
N VAL A 160 14.46 -23.05 -10.17
CA VAL A 160 15.33 -24.18 -10.46
C VAL A 160 16.66 -23.97 -9.74
N VAL A 161 17.03 -24.90 -8.86
CA VAL A 161 18.33 -24.84 -8.15
C VAL A 161 19.34 -25.72 -8.87
N ALA A 162 20.48 -25.14 -9.24
CA ALA A 162 21.59 -25.83 -9.88
C ALA A 162 22.87 -25.70 -9.03
N GLN A 163 23.80 -26.63 -9.21
CA GLN A 163 25.16 -26.50 -8.67
C GLN A 163 26.05 -25.90 -9.76
N GLU A 164 26.57 -24.70 -9.52
CA GLU A 164 27.45 -23.97 -10.42
C GLU A 164 28.71 -23.59 -9.65
N ASP A 165 29.90 -23.88 -10.18
CA ASP A 165 31.18 -23.54 -9.52
C ASP A 165 31.25 -23.90 -8.01
N GLY A 166 30.64 -25.04 -7.64
CA GLY A 166 30.65 -25.55 -6.27
C GLY A 166 29.70 -24.85 -5.29
N ARG A 167 28.76 -24.04 -5.78
CA ARG A 167 27.74 -23.34 -5.00
C ARG A 167 26.35 -23.57 -5.59
N ALA A 168 25.34 -23.58 -4.73
CA ALA A 168 23.96 -23.62 -5.19
C ALA A 168 23.56 -22.25 -5.79
N VAL A 169 22.98 -22.24 -6.98
CA VAL A 169 22.44 -21.05 -7.65
C VAL A 169 20.97 -21.32 -7.97
N ALA A 170 20.10 -20.39 -7.60
CA ALA A 170 18.68 -20.45 -7.95
C ALA A 170 18.45 -19.69 -9.26
N HIS A 171 17.68 -20.26 -10.17
CA HIS A 171 17.30 -19.63 -11.43
C HIS A 171 15.81 -19.34 -11.41
N LEU A 172 15.45 -18.09 -11.69
CA LEU A 172 14.07 -17.65 -11.85
C LEU A 172 13.95 -16.91 -13.18
N ALA A 173 13.09 -17.42 -14.06
CA ALA A 173 12.78 -16.72 -15.30
C ALA A 173 11.98 -15.44 -15.02
N LEU A 174 12.28 -14.35 -15.71
CA LEU A 174 11.47 -13.15 -15.78
C LEU A 174 11.11 -12.89 -17.25
N THR A 175 9.83 -13.04 -17.58
CA THR A 175 9.35 -12.92 -18.96
C THR A 175 8.81 -11.52 -19.21
N LEU A 176 9.30 -10.90 -20.27
CA LEU A 176 8.89 -9.59 -20.78
C LEU A 176 8.09 -9.84 -22.07
N THR A 177 6.78 -9.68 -22.02
CA THR A 177 5.88 -9.94 -23.16
C THR A 177 5.22 -8.64 -23.59
N PRO A 178 5.42 -8.17 -24.83
CA PRO A 178 4.68 -7.02 -25.34
C PRO A 178 3.17 -7.18 -25.17
N ALA A 179 2.51 -6.18 -24.60
CA ALA A 179 1.08 -6.19 -24.30
C ALA A 179 0.22 -5.63 -25.45
N GLY A 180 0.87 -5.12 -26.51
CA GLY A 180 0.20 -4.62 -27.71
C GLY A 180 -0.26 -3.16 -27.63
N GLY A 181 -0.08 -2.49 -26.49
CA GLY A 181 -0.34 -1.06 -26.37
C GLY A 181 0.70 -0.20 -27.11
N PRO A 182 0.38 1.09 -27.34
CA PRO A 182 1.27 2.01 -28.04
C PRO A 182 2.47 2.40 -27.17
N GLY A 183 3.58 2.75 -27.82
CA GLY A 183 4.78 3.24 -27.16
C GLY A 183 5.91 2.22 -27.10
N THR A 184 7.01 2.63 -26.48
CA THR A 184 8.21 1.83 -26.34
C THR A 184 8.72 1.98 -24.92
N VAL A 185 9.09 0.85 -24.31
CA VAL A 185 9.67 0.79 -22.96
C VAL A 185 11.06 0.16 -23.02
N SER A 186 12.00 0.82 -22.37
CA SER A 186 13.34 0.30 -22.13
C SER A 186 13.39 -0.32 -20.74
N ILE A 187 13.84 -1.57 -20.66
CA ILE A 187 14.08 -2.29 -19.41
C ILE A 187 15.60 -2.35 -19.21
N GLY A 188 16.10 -1.58 -18.25
CA GLY A 188 17.53 -1.51 -17.96
C GLY A 188 18.05 -2.81 -17.33
N GLY A 189 17.30 -3.31 -16.36
CA GLY A 189 17.63 -4.53 -15.63
C GLY A 189 16.83 -4.67 -14.34
N VAL A 190 17.15 -5.71 -13.58
CA VAL A 190 16.58 -5.99 -12.27
C VAL A 190 17.65 -5.73 -11.21
N ALA A 191 17.40 -4.83 -10.26
CA ALA A 191 18.36 -4.56 -9.19
C ALA A 191 18.32 -5.64 -8.10
N ARG A 192 19.42 -5.80 -7.36
CA ARG A 192 19.45 -6.65 -6.16
C ARG A 192 18.48 -6.17 -5.09
N THR A 193 18.09 -7.07 -4.20
CA THR A 193 17.31 -6.79 -2.99
C THR A 193 18.13 -7.09 -1.73
N ILE A 194 17.52 -6.88 -0.57
CA ILE A 194 18.13 -7.27 0.71
C ILE A 194 18.32 -8.78 0.82
N LEU A 195 17.51 -9.58 0.12
CA LEU A 195 17.58 -11.05 0.12
C LEU A 195 18.31 -11.61 -1.10
N LEU A 196 18.13 -11.03 -2.28
CA LEU A 196 18.53 -11.65 -3.55
C LEU A 196 19.57 -10.77 -4.25
N ARG A 197 20.61 -11.37 -4.81
CA ARG A 197 21.57 -10.68 -5.68
C ARG A 197 22.00 -11.58 -6.85
N PRO A 198 22.54 -10.98 -7.93
CA PRO A 198 23.12 -11.75 -9.03
C PRO A 198 24.20 -12.72 -8.56
N ALA A 199 24.14 -13.96 -9.06
CA ALA A 199 25.15 -14.98 -8.80
C ALA A 199 26.55 -14.54 -9.30
N SER A 200 26.60 -13.68 -10.32
CA SER A 200 27.79 -13.06 -10.88
C SER A 200 28.50 -12.07 -9.93
N GLY A 201 27.83 -11.62 -8.86
CA GLY A 201 28.33 -10.58 -7.97
C GLY A 201 28.11 -9.15 -8.47
N ALA A 202 27.44 -8.95 -9.61
CA ALA A 202 27.02 -7.64 -10.09
C ALA A 202 25.92 -7.01 -9.20
N ASP A 203 25.68 -5.71 -9.35
CA ASP A 203 24.63 -4.99 -8.60
C ASP A 203 23.21 -5.22 -9.17
N SER A 204 23.11 -5.73 -10.40
CA SER A 204 21.84 -5.98 -11.10
C SER A 204 21.97 -7.12 -12.12
N TRP A 205 20.85 -7.75 -12.46
CA TRP A 205 20.69 -8.56 -13.66
C TRP A 205 20.42 -7.63 -14.86
N PRO A 206 21.38 -7.43 -15.77
CA PRO A 206 21.17 -6.55 -16.92
C PRO A 206 20.13 -7.17 -17.87
N ALA A 207 19.16 -6.36 -18.30
CA ALA A 207 18.22 -6.74 -19.34
C ALA A 207 18.64 -6.12 -20.68
N GLY A 208 18.90 -4.81 -20.68
CA GLY A 208 19.22 -4.06 -21.90
C GLY A 208 18.16 -4.18 -22.99
N ALA A 209 16.90 -4.46 -22.61
CA ALA A 209 15.83 -4.74 -23.53
C ALA A 209 15.05 -3.46 -23.87
N ARG A 210 14.58 -3.36 -25.10
CA ARG A 210 13.73 -2.27 -25.58
C ARG A 210 12.57 -2.91 -26.32
N LEU A 211 11.36 -2.72 -25.82
CA LEU A 211 10.17 -3.42 -26.29
C LEU A 211 9.09 -2.43 -26.73
N ASP A 212 8.45 -2.77 -27.83
CA ASP A 212 7.24 -2.16 -28.36
C ASP A 212 6.24 -3.27 -28.77
N ALA A 213 5.08 -2.89 -29.31
CA ALA A 213 4.05 -3.84 -29.73
C ALA A 213 4.50 -4.85 -30.81
N GLY A 214 5.56 -4.56 -31.59
CA GLY A 214 6.07 -5.44 -32.64
C GLY A 214 7.20 -6.36 -32.18
N SER A 215 7.66 -6.20 -30.94
CA SER A 215 8.77 -6.96 -30.38
C SER A 215 8.38 -8.41 -30.10
N ALA A 216 9.36 -9.32 -30.10
CA ALA A 216 9.17 -10.68 -29.59
C ALA A 216 9.29 -10.68 -28.05
N PRO A 217 8.67 -11.65 -27.34
CA PRO A 217 8.91 -11.81 -25.91
C PRO A 217 10.39 -12.05 -25.59
N VAL A 218 10.85 -11.50 -24.48
CA VAL A 218 12.21 -11.69 -23.95
C VAL A 218 12.13 -12.42 -22.62
N VAL A 219 12.96 -13.44 -22.44
CA VAL A 219 13.08 -14.15 -21.15
C VAL A 219 14.45 -13.84 -20.57
N LEU A 220 14.45 -13.28 -19.36
CA LEU A 220 15.66 -13.04 -18.58
C LEU A 220 15.81 -14.20 -17.58
N ASP A 221 16.98 -14.82 -17.53
CA ASP A 221 17.31 -15.74 -16.44
C ASP A 221 17.93 -14.98 -15.27
N LEU A 222 17.24 -14.99 -14.13
CA LEU A 222 17.76 -14.42 -12.90
C LEU A 222 18.52 -15.51 -12.14
N ALA A 223 19.82 -15.66 -12.43
CA ALA A 223 20.72 -16.46 -11.62
C ALA A 223 20.98 -15.77 -10.28
N ILE A 224 20.42 -16.31 -9.21
CA ILE A 224 20.25 -15.71 -7.89
C ILE A 224 21.11 -16.44 -6.86
N VAL A 225 21.72 -15.65 -5.98
CA VAL A 225 22.20 -16.11 -4.68
C VAL A 225 21.76 -15.18 -3.53
N PRO A 226 21.80 -15.64 -2.28
CA PRO A 226 21.43 -14.81 -1.14
C PRO A 226 22.40 -13.64 -0.96
N SER A 227 21.84 -12.46 -0.67
CA SER A 227 22.59 -11.25 -0.32
C SER A 227 23.31 -11.39 1.04
N ASN A 228 22.72 -12.13 1.97
CA ASN A 228 23.31 -12.46 3.28
C ASN A 228 22.67 -13.74 3.84
N CYS A 229 23.30 -14.35 4.85
CA CYS A 229 22.80 -15.55 5.54
C CYS A 229 22.37 -15.29 6.99
N SER A 230 22.02 -14.05 7.34
CA SER A 230 21.53 -13.72 8.68
C SER A 230 20.08 -14.18 8.83
N THR A 231 19.83 -15.14 9.72
CA THR A 231 18.47 -15.66 10.00
C THR A 231 17.51 -14.55 10.39
N HIS A 232 17.94 -13.59 11.23
CA HIS A 232 17.13 -12.42 11.60
C HIS A 232 16.76 -11.55 10.39
N THR A 233 17.71 -11.30 9.49
CA THR A 233 17.45 -10.49 8.29
C THR A 233 16.50 -11.20 7.35
N VAL A 234 16.66 -12.51 7.17
CA VAL A 234 15.80 -13.32 6.30
C VAL A 234 14.39 -13.45 6.87
N SER A 235 14.24 -13.68 8.18
CA SER A 235 12.92 -13.87 8.81
C SER A 235 12.09 -12.60 8.89
N GLU A 236 12.74 -11.44 9.05
CA GLU A 236 12.05 -10.14 9.15
C GLU A 236 11.82 -9.47 7.79
N ASP A 237 12.43 -9.97 6.71
CA ASP A 237 12.27 -9.36 5.40
C ASP A 237 10.83 -9.53 4.87
N LYS A 238 10.31 -8.43 4.30
CA LYS A 238 8.97 -8.34 3.70
C LYS A 238 8.98 -8.01 2.21
N ARG A 239 10.13 -7.61 1.67
CA ARG A 239 10.23 -7.03 0.32
C ARG A 239 11.32 -7.64 -0.54
N GLY A 240 12.17 -8.49 0.00
CA GLY A 240 13.31 -9.08 -0.67
C GLY A 240 12.97 -9.94 -1.87
N THR A 241 11.72 -10.40 -2.01
CA THR A 241 11.23 -11.12 -3.19
C THR A 241 10.40 -10.26 -4.14
N PHE A 242 10.34 -8.94 -3.95
CA PHE A 242 9.83 -7.99 -4.94
C PHE A 242 11.01 -7.53 -5.79
N LEU A 243 11.01 -7.92 -7.07
CA LEU A 243 12.10 -7.66 -8.01
C LEU A 243 12.01 -6.21 -8.52
N PRO A 244 12.97 -5.32 -8.17
CA PRO A 244 12.96 -3.94 -8.62
C PRO A 244 13.42 -3.84 -10.08
N VAL A 245 12.49 -3.64 -11.01
CA VAL A 245 12.78 -3.54 -12.44
C VAL A 245 12.94 -2.07 -12.84
N SER A 246 14.10 -1.68 -13.36
CA SER A 246 14.32 -0.34 -13.89
C SER A 246 13.71 -0.20 -15.28
N VAL A 247 12.86 0.80 -15.44
CA VAL A 247 12.07 1.04 -16.65
C VAL A 247 12.15 2.50 -17.09
N ALA A 248 12.07 2.73 -18.41
CA ALA A 248 11.89 4.05 -18.99
C ALA A 248 10.99 3.97 -20.22
N ILE A 249 9.90 4.75 -20.22
CA ILE A 249 9.02 4.90 -21.37
C ILE A 249 9.56 6.04 -22.24
N ASP A 250 9.68 5.79 -23.54
CA ASP A 250 10.18 6.80 -24.48
C ASP A 250 9.38 8.10 -24.44
N GLY A 251 10.09 9.22 -24.31
CA GLY A 251 9.48 10.56 -24.26
C GLY A 251 8.59 10.80 -23.03
N GLY A 252 8.68 9.93 -22.01
CA GLY A 252 7.79 9.97 -20.85
C GLY A 252 8.48 9.60 -19.54
N ALA A 253 7.74 8.85 -18.70
CA ALA A 253 8.13 8.52 -17.34
C ALA A 253 9.21 7.43 -17.26
N SER A 254 10.03 7.50 -16.22
CA SER A 254 11.03 6.48 -15.88
C SER A 254 11.06 6.24 -14.38
N GLY A 255 11.43 5.03 -13.96
CA GLY A 255 11.51 4.69 -12.55
C GLY A 255 11.77 3.21 -12.30
N VAL A 256 11.33 2.74 -11.15
CA VAL A 256 11.44 1.34 -10.74
C VAL A 256 10.04 0.79 -10.53
N VAL A 257 9.73 -0.32 -11.20
CA VAL A 257 8.49 -1.07 -10.98
C VAL A 257 8.82 -2.30 -10.15
N PRO A 258 8.29 -2.43 -8.92
CA PRO A 258 8.49 -3.63 -8.11
C PRO A 258 7.60 -4.76 -8.64
N ILE A 259 8.22 -5.86 -9.06
CA ILE A 259 7.51 -7.04 -9.57
C ILE A 259 7.49 -8.12 -8.48
N GLY A 260 6.30 -8.38 -7.94
CA GLY A 260 6.09 -9.45 -6.96
C GLY A 260 6.15 -10.83 -7.61
N VAL A 261 6.66 -11.81 -6.86
CA VAL A 261 6.56 -13.23 -7.20
C VAL A 261 5.35 -13.88 -6.51
N SER A 262 4.92 -15.03 -6.99
CA SER A 262 3.85 -15.80 -6.34
C SER A 262 4.28 -16.28 -4.95
N ASP A 263 3.31 -16.62 -4.09
CA ASP A 263 3.59 -17.18 -2.77
C ASP A 263 4.39 -18.50 -2.84
N ALA A 264 4.16 -19.31 -3.89
CA ALA A 264 4.90 -20.54 -4.14
C ALA A 264 6.37 -20.27 -4.49
N VAL A 265 6.62 -19.33 -5.42
CA VAL A 265 7.99 -18.91 -5.80
C VAL A 265 8.69 -18.25 -4.61
N ARG A 266 7.97 -17.43 -3.84
CA ARG A 266 8.49 -16.85 -2.60
C ARG A 266 8.96 -17.95 -1.66
N GLY A 267 8.10 -18.94 -1.38
CA GLY A 267 8.46 -20.10 -0.55
C GLY A 267 9.70 -20.84 -1.06
N ALA A 268 9.75 -21.16 -2.35
CA ALA A 268 10.89 -21.85 -2.97
C ALA A 268 12.20 -21.05 -2.86
N LEU A 269 12.16 -19.71 -3.00
CA LEU A 269 13.34 -18.86 -2.78
C LEU A 269 13.80 -18.89 -1.31
N TYR A 270 12.88 -18.87 -0.35
CA TYR A 270 13.23 -18.99 1.08
C TYR A 270 13.81 -20.37 1.39
N ASP A 271 13.25 -21.45 0.86
CA ASP A 271 13.75 -22.81 1.03
C ASP A 271 15.17 -22.96 0.46
N TYR A 272 15.41 -22.41 -0.73
CA TYR A 272 16.74 -22.33 -1.34
C TYR A 272 17.75 -21.56 -0.47
N ILE A 273 17.35 -20.38 0.03
CA ILE A 273 18.20 -19.55 0.91
C ILE A 273 18.59 -20.35 2.16
N ALA A 274 17.60 -20.93 2.84
CA ALA A 274 17.80 -21.62 4.11
C ALA A 274 18.56 -22.95 3.93
N THR A 275 18.10 -23.81 3.03
CA THR A 275 18.54 -25.21 2.94
C THR A 275 19.74 -25.39 2.04
N ASP A 276 19.66 -24.89 0.80
CA ASP A 276 20.65 -25.19 -0.23
C ASP A 276 21.90 -24.30 -0.12
N TYR A 277 21.70 -23.01 0.22
CA TYR A 277 22.78 -22.03 0.24
C TYR A 277 23.35 -21.76 1.64
N CYS A 278 22.53 -21.28 2.58
CA CYS A 278 23.01 -20.85 3.90
C CYS A 278 23.12 -21.98 4.94
N ARG A 279 22.39 -23.09 4.73
CA ARG A 279 22.44 -24.34 5.51
C ARG A 279 22.11 -24.18 7.00
N TRP A 280 20.95 -23.61 7.30
CA TRP A 280 20.39 -23.53 8.66
C TRP A 280 18.91 -23.91 8.71
#